data_AF-A0A7X8VU05-F1
#
_entry.id   AF-A0A7X8VU05-F1
#
_cell.length_a   1.000
_cell.length_b   1.000
_cell.length_c   1.000
_cell.angle_alpha   90.00
_cell.angle_beta   90.00
_cell.angle_gamma   90.00
#
_symmetry.space_group_name_H-M   'P 1'
#
loop_
_entity.id
_entity.type
_entity.pdbx_description
1 polymer ?
#
loop_
_entity_poly.entity_id
_entity_poly.type
_entity_poly.pdbx_seq_one_letter_code
_entity_poly.pdbx_strand_id
1 'polypeptide(L)'
;MVKNNSIKIILIKSEFHNFNEIIRHDIKGLKSFEMDNSCSIYYVNSDVYSPSWISSFFLNNKTLKDNLCNSSSKATLLVKMTFGEDERIFALVFGHGGSLINDITIEDRFGLKTALNLIGEKNIRNISKTVIGGSQKNTIEQMPKQSTIGDFEIDIDTDLINKVTGKVADRKFVRGTVTGSDSLLVKHHVDISN
;
A
#
# COMPACT_ATOMS: atom_id res chain seq x y z
N MET A 1 -18.49 -1.76 17.21
CA MET A 1 -17.26 -2.52 16.89
C MET A 1 -16.30 -1.54 16.23
N VAL A 2 -15.17 -1.28 16.88
CA VAL A 2 -14.25 -0.21 16.49
C VAL A 2 -13.49 -0.64 15.22
N LYS A 3 -13.67 0.08 14.10
CA LYS A 3 -13.09 -0.29 12.80
C LYS A 3 -11.64 0.20 12.74
N ASN A 4 -10.69 -0.73 12.56
CA ASN A 4 -9.32 -0.34 12.23
C ASN A 4 -9.32 0.18 10.78
N ASN A 5 -8.90 1.42 10.59
CA ASN A 5 -8.68 1.98 9.27
C ASN A 5 -7.23 1.71 8.86
N SER A 6 -7.05 1.41 7.57
CA SER A 6 -5.74 1.18 6.99
C SER A 6 -5.49 2.19 5.89
N ILE A 7 -4.40 2.94 6.00
CA ILE A 7 -4.00 3.93 5.02
C ILE A 7 -2.72 3.44 4.35
N LYS A 8 -2.75 3.31 3.02
CA LYS A 8 -1.59 2.98 2.20
C LYS A 8 -1.00 4.28 1.66
N ILE A 9 0.25 4.53 1.99
CA ILE A 9 1.02 5.73 1.64
C ILE A 9 2.15 5.30 0.70
N ILE A 10 2.30 6.03 -0.40
CA ILE A 10 3.38 5.86 -1.36
C ILE A 10 4.13 7.18 -1.46
N LEU A 11 5.45 7.12 -1.55
CA LEU A 11 6.29 8.26 -1.88
C LEU A 11 6.60 8.21 -3.37
N ILE A 12 6.52 9.36 -4.03
CA ILE A 12 6.90 9.51 -5.43
C ILE A 12 8.39 9.88 -5.51
N LYS A 13 9.08 9.33 -6.52
CA LYS A 13 10.49 9.65 -6.80
C LYS A 13 10.66 11.16 -7.04
N SER A 14 11.82 11.68 -6.64
CA SER A 14 12.07 13.13 -6.62
C SER A 14 12.09 13.78 -8.00
N GLU A 15 12.32 13.04 -9.08
CA GLU A 15 12.31 13.59 -10.44
C GLU A 15 10.90 13.92 -10.99
N PHE A 16 9.83 13.47 -10.32
CA PHE A 16 8.45 13.76 -10.73
C PHE A 16 7.85 14.87 -9.88
N HIS A 17 7.46 15.96 -10.54
CA HIS A 17 6.94 17.17 -9.87
C HIS A 17 5.48 17.47 -10.24
N ASN A 18 4.98 16.88 -11.33
CA ASN A 18 3.63 17.11 -11.82
C ASN A 18 2.73 15.88 -11.58
N PHE A 19 1.52 16.10 -11.06
CA PHE A 19 0.55 15.03 -10.83
C PHE A 19 0.17 14.26 -12.10
N ASN A 20 0.21 14.90 -13.26
CA ASN A 20 -0.07 14.24 -14.54
C ASN A 20 0.98 13.18 -14.91
N GLU A 21 2.23 13.32 -14.48
CA GLU A 21 3.28 12.32 -14.75
C GLU A 21 3.11 11.05 -13.89
N ILE A 22 2.46 11.22 -12.74
CA ILE A 22 2.27 10.19 -11.71
C ILE A 22 1.05 9.32 -12.01
N ILE A 23 0.01 9.88 -12.62
CA ILE A 23 -1.24 9.17 -12.91
C ILE A 23 -1.24 8.60 -14.32
N ARG A 24 -1.67 7.35 -14.44
CA ARG A 24 -1.79 6.65 -15.72
C ARG A 24 -2.87 7.26 -16.62
N HIS A 25 -2.51 7.52 -17.87
CA HIS A 25 -3.42 8.10 -18.88
C HIS A 25 -4.24 7.06 -19.66
N ASP A 26 -3.89 5.77 -19.59
CA ASP A 26 -4.58 4.69 -20.30
C ASP A 26 -5.86 4.22 -19.61
N ILE A 27 -6.22 4.84 -18.48
CA ILE A 27 -7.35 4.44 -17.64
C ILE A 27 -8.64 5.10 -18.13
N LYS A 28 -9.52 4.29 -18.71
CA LYS A 28 -10.85 4.73 -19.14
C LYS A 28 -11.69 5.21 -17.95
N GLY A 29 -12.33 6.37 -18.09
CA GLY A 29 -13.25 6.92 -17.08
C GLY A 29 -12.56 7.52 -15.86
N LEU A 30 -11.25 7.77 -15.94
CA LEU A 30 -10.50 8.54 -14.94
C LEU A 30 -11.08 9.94 -14.81
N LYS A 31 -11.31 10.35 -13.56
CA LYS A 31 -11.74 11.69 -13.16
C LYS A 31 -10.76 12.22 -12.14
N SER A 32 -10.66 13.54 -12.08
CA SER A 32 -9.91 14.24 -11.05
C SER A 32 -10.77 15.32 -10.41
N PHE A 33 -10.47 15.61 -9.14
CA PHE A 33 -11.00 16.75 -8.43
C PHE A 33 -9.83 17.43 -7.69
N GLU A 34 -9.59 18.69 -8.04
CA GLU A 34 -8.56 19.50 -7.41
C GLU A 34 -9.15 20.12 -6.13
N MET A 35 -8.52 19.85 -4.99
CA MET A 35 -8.91 20.43 -3.71
C MET A 35 -8.19 21.76 -3.50
N ASP A 36 -6.89 21.76 -3.80
CA ASP A 36 -6.00 22.93 -3.81
C ASP A 36 -4.81 22.65 -4.75
N ASN A 37 -3.96 23.65 -5.01
CA ASN A 37 -2.81 23.53 -5.92
C ASN A 37 -1.77 22.46 -5.48
N SER A 38 -1.81 22.02 -4.23
CA SER A 38 -0.93 21.00 -3.66
C SER A 38 -1.63 19.66 -3.45
N CYS A 39 -2.91 19.53 -3.77
CA CYS A 39 -3.72 18.39 -3.39
C CYS A 39 -4.80 18.08 -4.44
N SER A 40 -4.71 16.91 -5.05
CA SER A 40 -5.68 16.46 -6.06
C SER A 40 -6.05 15.00 -5.87
N ILE A 41 -7.34 14.70 -5.95
CA ILE A 41 -7.84 13.33 -5.91
C ILE A 41 -8.16 12.83 -7.32
N TYR A 42 -7.70 11.63 -7.63
CA TYR A 42 -7.94 10.92 -8.88
C TYR A 42 -8.76 9.68 -8.60
N TYR A 43 -9.81 9.43 -9.37
CA TYR A 43 -10.70 8.30 -9.13
C TYR A 43 -11.40 7.82 -10.40
N VAL A 44 -11.93 6.60 -10.33
CA VAL A 44 -12.78 6.01 -11.37
C VAL A 44 -14.08 5.61 -10.71
N ASN A 45 -15.21 5.88 -11.38
CA ASN A 45 -16.51 5.40 -10.92
C ASN A 45 -16.50 3.87 -10.85
N SER A 46 -16.99 3.29 -9.76
CA SER A 46 -17.01 1.84 -9.61
C SER A 46 -18.03 1.22 -10.57
N ASP A 47 -17.55 0.42 -11.51
CA ASP A 47 -18.44 -0.41 -12.34
C ASP A 47 -19.04 -1.53 -11.48
N VAL A 48 -20.31 -1.83 -11.72
CA VAL A 48 -21.00 -2.98 -11.12
C VAL A 48 -20.90 -4.13 -12.12
N TYR A 49 -20.28 -5.24 -11.72
CA TYR A 49 -20.10 -6.41 -12.59
C TYR A 49 -20.29 -7.71 -11.83
N SER A 50 -20.67 -8.77 -12.55
CA SER A 50 -20.85 -10.09 -11.97
C SER A 50 -19.51 -10.79 -11.75
N PRO A 51 -19.25 -11.41 -10.58
CA PRO A 51 -18.02 -12.18 -10.34
C PRO A 51 -17.82 -13.30 -11.37
N SER A 52 -16.60 -13.43 -11.89
CA SER A 52 -16.27 -14.43 -12.92
C SER A 52 -16.52 -15.87 -12.47
N TRP A 53 -16.34 -16.17 -11.18
CA TRP A 53 -16.55 -17.51 -10.63
C TRP A 53 -18.02 -17.94 -10.66
N ILE A 54 -18.99 -17.03 -10.83
CA ILE A 54 -20.40 -17.41 -11.03
C ILE A 54 -20.56 -18.19 -12.34
N SER A 55 -19.86 -17.75 -13.39
CA SER A 55 -19.86 -18.46 -14.66
C SER A 55 -19.12 -19.79 -14.59
N SER A 56 -17.97 -19.84 -13.90
CA SER A 56 -17.10 -21.02 -13.91
C SER A 56 -17.49 -22.09 -12.89
N PHE A 57 -17.95 -21.70 -11.70
CA PHE A 57 -18.29 -22.62 -10.62
C PHE A 57 -19.79 -22.92 -10.56
N PHE A 58 -20.63 -21.90 -10.73
CA PHE A 58 -22.09 -22.03 -10.68
C PHE A 58 -22.75 -22.15 -12.06
N LEU A 59 -21.95 -22.43 -13.11
CA LEU A 59 -22.42 -22.66 -14.48
C LEU A 59 -23.38 -21.59 -14.98
N ASN A 60 -23.08 -20.32 -14.69
CA ASN A 60 -23.93 -19.16 -15.04
C ASN A 60 -25.35 -19.22 -14.44
N ASN A 61 -25.50 -19.74 -13.21
CA ASN A 61 -26.78 -19.69 -12.49
C ASN A 61 -27.37 -18.28 -12.49
N LYS A 62 -28.54 -18.13 -13.11
CA LYS A 62 -29.18 -16.82 -13.36
C LYS A 62 -29.52 -16.09 -12.06
N THR A 63 -30.05 -16.81 -11.07
CA THR A 63 -30.37 -16.24 -9.75
C THR A 63 -29.14 -15.63 -9.08
N LEU A 64 -28.01 -16.34 -9.08
CA LEU A 64 -26.78 -15.80 -8.50
C LEU A 64 -26.23 -14.63 -9.31
N LYS A 65 -26.29 -14.70 -10.64
CA LYS A 65 -25.81 -13.64 -11.53
C LYS A 65 -26.55 -12.32 -11.34
N ASP A 66 -27.86 -12.38 -11.09
CA ASP A 66 -28.71 -11.20 -10.91
C ASP A 66 -28.62 -10.60 -9.50
N ASN A 67 -28.17 -11.37 -8.49
CA ASN A 67 -28.14 -10.94 -7.09
C ASN A 67 -26.73 -10.68 -6.54
N LEU A 68 -25.68 -11.26 -7.15
CA LEU A 68 -24.30 -11.11 -6.70
C LEU A 68 -23.49 -10.27 -7.68
N CYS A 69 -23.10 -9.10 -7.21
CA CYS A 69 -22.27 -8.15 -7.96
C CYS A 69 -21.05 -7.75 -7.15
N ASN A 70 -19.96 -7.49 -7.86
CA ASN A 70 -18.80 -6.81 -7.34
C ASN A 70 -18.85 -5.34 -7.76
N SER A 71 -18.46 -4.48 -6.83
CA SER A 71 -18.18 -3.07 -7.09
C SER A 71 -17.05 -2.66 -6.15
N SER A 72 -16.00 -2.06 -6.69
CA SER A 72 -14.82 -1.72 -5.91
C SER A 72 -14.39 -0.29 -6.20
N SER A 73 -14.13 0.48 -5.14
CA SER A 73 -13.69 1.86 -5.26
C SER A 73 -12.21 1.94 -5.68
N LYS A 74 -11.92 2.93 -6.51
CA LYS A 74 -10.57 3.27 -6.96
C LYS A 74 -10.37 4.77 -6.80
N ALA A 75 -9.62 5.17 -5.79
CA ALA A 75 -9.26 6.56 -5.58
C ALA A 75 -7.85 6.71 -5.02
N THR A 76 -7.14 7.74 -5.47
CA THR A 76 -5.79 8.09 -5.03
C THR A 76 -5.73 9.59 -4.83
N LEU A 77 -5.33 10.01 -3.64
CA LEU A 77 -5.05 11.42 -3.34
C LEU A 77 -3.56 11.67 -3.51
N LEU A 78 -3.18 12.61 -4.36
CA LEU A 78 -1.81 13.11 -4.46
C LEU A 78 -1.70 14.39 -3.63
N VAL A 79 -0.72 14.41 -2.74
CA VAL A 79 -0.43 15.54 -1.84
C VAL A 79 1.03 15.94 -2.01
N LYS A 80 1.24 17.19 -2.39
CA LYS A 80 2.54 17.83 -2.57
C LYS A 80 2.90 18.56 -1.27
N MET A 81 4.06 18.23 -0.73
CA MET A 81 4.53 18.71 0.57
C MET A 81 5.94 19.29 0.42
N THR A 82 6.18 20.46 0.99
CA THR A 82 7.50 21.12 0.98
C THR A 82 8.24 20.81 2.29
N PHE A 83 9.50 20.37 2.18
CA PHE A 83 10.41 20.11 3.30
C PHE A 83 11.68 20.95 3.11
N GLY A 84 11.70 22.14 3.70
CA GLY A 84 12.79 23.09 3.46
C GLY A 84 12.74 23.61 2.02
N GLU A 85 13.79 23.34 1.24
CA GLU A 85 13.87 23.70 -0.19
C GLU A 85 13.35 22.57 -1.11
N ASP A 86 13.12 21.37 -0.57
CA ASP A 86 12.70 20.21 -1.34
C ASP A 86 11.17 20.07 -1.41
N GLU A 87 10.65 19.71 -2.57
CA GLU A 87 9.25 19.35 -2.76
C GLU A 87 9.12 17.83 -2.96
N ARG A 88 8.20 17.21 -2.20
CA ARG A 88 7.91 15.77 -2.31
C ARG A 88 6.42 15.52 -2.48
N ILE A 89 6.09 14.53 -3.29
CA ILE A 89 4.70 14.11 -3.53
C ILE A 89 4.45 12.77 -2.84
N PHE A 90 3.36 12.69 -2.08
CA PHE A 90 2.85 11.48 -1.48
C PHE A 90 1.52 11.09 -2.13
N ALA A 91 1.31 9.79 -2.32
CA ALA A 91 0.03 9.25 -2.76
C ALA A 91 -0.63 8.47 -1.61
N LEU A 92 -1.85 8.88 -1.23
CA LEU A 92 -2.72 8.14 -0.34
C LEU A 92 -3.69 7.30 -1.17
N VAL A 93 -3.61 5.98 -1.01
CA VAL A 93 -4.37 5.03 -1.82
C VAL A 93 -5.59 4.53 -1.08
N PHE A 94 -6.76 4.64 -1.71
CA PHE A 94 -8.04 4.15 -1.23
C PHE A 94 -8.57 3.04 -2.14
N GLY A 95 -9.00 1.93 -1.54
CA GLY A 95 -9.45 0.75 -2.29
C GLY A 95 -8.37 0.26 -3.26
N HIS A 96 -8.72 0.13 -4.54
CA HIS A 96 -7.78 -0.26 -5.61
C HIS A 96 -7.11 0.94 -6.31
N GLY A 97 -7.08 2.12 -5.69
CA GLY A 97 -6.51 3.34 -6.26
C GLY A 97 -5.04 3.25 -6.67
N GLY A 98 -4.27 2.33 -6.08
CA GLY A 98 -2.87 2.13 -6.46
C GLY A 98 -2.70 1.80 -7.94
N SER A 99 -3.70 1.18 -8.57
CA SER A 99 -3.73 0.91 -10.01
C SER A 99 -3.81 2.17 -10.89
N LEU A 100 -4.13 3.33 -10.31
CA LEU A 100 -4.16 4.62 -11.01
C LEU A 100 -2.78 5.25 -11.16
N ILE A 101 -1.81 4.83 -10.36
CA ILE A 101 -0.46 5.39 -10.33
C ILE A 101 0.40 4.66 -11.37
N ASN A 102 1.32 5.39 -12.00
CA ASN A 102 2.35 4.82 -12.86
C ASN A 102 3.47 4.23 -11.98
N ASP A 103 3.64 2.91 -12.01
CA ASP A 103 4.56 2.22 -11.11
C ASP A 103 6.01 2.73 -11.19
N ILE A 104 6.45 3.23 -12.36
CA ILE A 104 7.81 3.76 -12.53
C ILE A 104 8.09 5.01 -11.67
N THR A 105 7.04 5.73 -11.27
CA THR A 105 7.16 6.96 -10.47
C THR A 105 7.24 6.68 -8.97
N ILE A 106 7.02 5.44 -8.54
CA ILE A 106 7.00 5.05 -7.13
C ILE A 106 8.44 4.96 -6.61
N GLU A 107 8.70 5.57 -5.44
CA GLU A 107 9.98 5.45 -4.75
C GLU A 107 10.14 4.04 -4.16
N ASP A 108 11.14 3.31 -4.64
CA ASP A 108 11.40 1.94 -4.22
C ASP A 108 11.79 1.85 -2.74
N ARG A 109 11.26 0.83 -2.06
CA ARG A 109 11.57 0.51 -0.65
C ARG A 109 11.32 1.66 0.33
N PHE A 110 10.58 2.72 -0.05
CA PHE A 110 10.24 3.83 0.85
C PHE A 110 9.52 3.32 2.11
N GLY A 111 8.47 2.52 1.90
CA GLY A 111 7.70 1.95 3.00
C GLY A 111 8.53 1.04 3.91
N LEU A 112 9.46 0.27 3.34
CA LEU A 112 10.34 -0.64 4.06
C LEU A 112 11.28 0.13 4.98
N LYS A 113 12.00 1.14 4.45
CA LYS A 113 12.88 2.02 5.23
C LYS A 113 12.08 2.71 6.36
N THR A 114 10.90 3.22 6.03
CA THR A 114 10.05 3.93 6.99
C THR A 114 9.52 3.00 8.08
N ALA A 115 9.04 1.80 7.72
CA ALA A 115 8.52 0.83 8.67
C ALA A 115 9.62 0.34 9.64
N LEU A 116 10.84 0.07 9.15
CA LEU A 116 11.96 -0.32 10.01
C LEU A 116 12.30 0.77 11.04
N ASN A 117 12.21 2.05 10.67
CA ASN A 117 12.42 3.17 11.58
C ASN A 117 11.27 3.41 12.59
N LEU A 118 10.09 2.84 12.33
CA LEU A 118 8.90 2.96 13.17
C LEU A 118 8.74 1.77 14.12
N ILE A 119 9.03 0.56 13.66
CA ILE A 119 8.85 -0.69 14.42
C ILE A 119 9.83 -0.73 15.58
N GLY A 120 9.36 -1.14 16.77
CA GLY A 120 10.23 -1.40 17.91
C GLY A 120 11.12 -2.62 17.66
N GLU A 121 12.33 -2.63 18.22
CA GLU A 121 13.34 -3.69 17.99
C GLU A 121 12.81 -5.12 18.24
N LYS A 122 11.93 -5.29 19.24
CA LYS A 122 11.30 -6.57 19.61
C LYS A 122 9.87 -6.73 19.11
N ASN A 123 9.44 -5.90 18.16
CA ASN A 123 8.05 -5.77 17.72
C ASN A 123 7.80 -6.25 16.28
N ILE A 124 8.78 -6.91 15.65
CA ILE A 124 8.61 -7.49 14.31
C ILE A 124 7.68 -8.71 14.41
N ARG A 125 6.80 -8.88 13.41
CA ARG A 125 5.81 -9.97 13.37
C ARG A 125 5.89 -10.80 12.10
N ASN A 126 6.28 -10.20 10.98
CA ASN A 126 6.32 -10.86 9.68
C ASN A 126 7.38 -10.20 8.78
N ILE A 127 8.16 -11.02 8.08
CA ILE A 127 9.13 -10.60 7.06
C ILE A 127 8.88 -11.40 5.78
N SER A 128 9.00 -10.73 4.65
CA SER A 128 9.10 -11.39 3.34
C SER A 128 10.48 -11.12 2.75
N LYS A 129 11.13 -12.20 2.31
CA LYS A 129 12.46 -12.17 1.71
C LYS A 129 12.51 -12.96 0.41
N THR A 130 13.41 -12.58 -0.48
CA THR A 130 13.75 -13.33 -1.69
C THR A 130 15.18 -13.82 -1.55
N VAL A 131 15.37 -15.15 -1.62
CA VAL A 131 16.71 -15.75 -1.71
C VAL A 131 17.23 -15.53 -3.12
N ILE A 132 18.40 -14.90 -3.23
CA ILE A 132 19.12 -14.61 -4.46
C ILE A 132 20.33 -15.54 -4.52
N GLY A 133 20.49 -16.25 -5.65
CA GLY A 133 21.55 -17.25 -5.84
C GLY A 133 20.98 -18.67 -5.83
N GLY A 134 21.33 -19.44 -6.86
CA GLY A 134 20.73 -20.75 -7.10
C GLY A 134 19.26 -20.64 -7.55
N SER A 135 18.37 -21.41 -6.91
CA SER A 135 16.93 -21.39 -7.20
C SER A 135 16.25 -20.26 -6.43
N GLN A 136 15.87 -19.20 -7.13
CA GLN A 136 15.18 -18.05 -6.53
C GLN A 136 13.91 -18.49 -5.78
N LYS A 137 13.82 -18.13 -4.51
CA LYS A 137 12.69 -18.48 -3.64
C LYS A 137 12.18 -17.25 -2.90
N ASN A 138 10.86 -17.04 -2.97
CA ASN A 138 10.19 -16.06 -2.14
C ASN A 138 9.67 -16.74 -0.87
N THR A 139 10.11 -16.24 0.28
CA THR A 139 9.72 -16.76 1.60
C THR A 139 8.98 -15.67 2.36
N ILE A 140 7.92 -16.08 3.07
CA ILE A 140 7.21 -15.25 4.05
C ILE A 140 7.30 -15.98 5.38
N GLU A 141 7.92 -15.34 6.36
CA GLU A 141 8.11 -15.87 7.69
C GLU A 141 7.29 -15.05 8.68
N GLN A 142 6.50 -15.73 9.49
CA GLN A 142 5.61 -15.10 10.44
C GLN A 142 5.82 -15.68 11.83
N MET A 143 6.29 -14.85 12.76
CA MET A 143 6.45 -15.26 14.15
C MET A 143 5.11 -15.27 14.88
N PRO A 144 4.83 -16.25 15.76
CA PRO A 144 3.56 -16.33 16.49
C PRO A 144 3.35 -15.14 17.45
N LYS A 145 4.45 -14.63 18.00
CA LYS A 145 4.50 -13.45 18.88
C LYS A 145 5.40 -12.37 18.26
N GLN A 146 5.41 -11.21 18.90
CA GLN A 146 6.38 -10.15 18.59
C GLN A 146 7.80 -10.67 18.84
N SER A 147 8.70 -10.33 17.92
CA SER A 147 10.02 -10.94 17.77
C SER A 147 11.04 -9.90 17.32
N THR A 148 12.31 -10.27 17.39
CA THR A 148 13.44 -9.49 16.90
C THR A 148 13.76 -9.85 15.46
N ILE A 149 14.61 -9.06 14.81
CA ILE A 149 15.08 -9.36 13.45
C ILE A 149 15.90 -10.65 13.38
N GLY A 150 16.62 -11.01 14.46
CA GLY A 150 17.43 -12.22 14.53
C GLY A 150 16.62 -13.52 14.49
N ASP A 151 15.34 -13.47 14.85
CA ASP A 151 14.46 -14.63 14.86
C ASP A 151 14.01 -15.08 13.44
N PHE A 152 14.35 -14.32 12.38
CA PHE A 152 13.95 -14.58 10.99
C PHE A 152 15.07 -15.18 10.11
N GLU A 153 16.17 -15.61 10.72
CA GLU A 153 17.30 -16.32 10.07
C GLU A 153 17.67 -15.72 8.70
N ILE A 154 17.89 -14.40 8.66
CA ILE A 154 18.17 -13.67 7.41
C ILE A 154 19.64 -13.85 7.06
N ASP A 155 19.89 -14.41 5.87
CA ASP A 155 21.23 -14.45 5.29
C ASP A 155 21.56 -13.12 4.60
N ILE A 156 22.54 -12.40 5.11
CA ILE A 156 22.90 -11.06 4.63
C ILE A 156 23.44 -11.10 3.18
N ASP A 157 24.03 -12.22 2.77
CA ASP A 157 24.67 -12.37 1.46
C ASP A 157 23.67 -12.75 0.37
N THR A 158 22.59 -13.47 0.73
CA THR A 158 21.66 -14.05 -0.24
C THR A 158 20.22 -13.57 -0.09
N ASP A 159 19.78 -13.09 1.07
CA ASP A 159 18.39 -12.68 1.29
C ASP A 159 18.15 -11.19 1.02
N LEU A 160 17.28 -10.91 0.04
CA LEU A 160 16.71 -9.57 -0.15
C LEU A 160 15.39 -9.43 0.61
N ILE A 161 15.38 -8.60 1.65
CA ILE A 161 14.15 -8.25 2.38
C ILE A 161 13.28 -7.36 1.48
N ASN A 162 12.02 -7.79 1.26
CA ASN A 162 11.04 -7.08 0.44
C ASN A 162 9.97 -6.39 1.26
N LYS A 163 9.60 -6.98 2.41
CA LYS A 163 8.50 -6.49 3.23
C LYS A 163 8.73 -6.78 4.70
N VAL A 164 8.40 -5.82 5.56
CA VAL A 164 8.38 -5.99 7.02
C VAL A 164 7.01 -5.60 7.57
N THR A 165 6.55 -6.29 8.60
CA THR A 165 5.37 -5.89 9.39
C THR A 165 5.68 -6.00 10.87
N GLY A 166 5.28 -4.98 11.63
CA GLY A 166 5.50 -4.95 13.07
C GLY A 166 4.69 -3.87 13.76
N LYS A 167 4.71 -3.91 15.10
CA LYS A 167 4.08 -2.89 15.93
C LYS A 167 5.01 -1.69 16.07
N VAL A 168 4.45 -0.50 15.86
CA VAL A 168 5.18 0.77 16.02
C VAL A 168 5.64 0.91 17.47
N ALA A 169 6.87 1.41 17.67
CA ALA A 169 7.43 1.70 18.98
C ALA A 169 6.63 2.80 19.70
N ASP A 170 6.72 2.84 21.04
CA ASP A 170 6.10 3.89 21.82
C ASP A 170 6.70 5.26 21.48
N ARG A 171 5.91 6.32 21.65
CA ARG A 171 6.29 7.73 21.41
C ARG A 171 6.69 8.07 19.95
N LYS A 172 6.33 7.25 18.97
CA LYS A 172 6.38 7.62 17.55
C LYS A 172 5.13 8.44 17.15
N PHE A 173 5.24 9.17 16.05
CA PHE A 173 4.16 10.00 15.51
C PHE A 173 2.97 9.18 14.96
N VAL A 174 3.20 7.90 14.64
CA VAL A 174 2.16 6.93 14.28
C VAL A 174 2.05 5.88 15.39
N ARG A 175 0.86 5.29 15.54
CA ARG A 175 0.59 4.18 16.45
C ARG A 175 0.03 2.98 15.68
N GLY A 176 -0.01 1.82 16.32
CA GLY A 176 -0.60 0.60 15.76
C GLY A 176 0.42 -0.28 15.04
N THR A 177 0.00 -0.88 13.93
CA THR A 177 0.81 -1.82 13.14
C THR A 177 1.14 -1.20 11.80
N VAL A 178 2.40 -1.30 11.39
CA VAL A 178 2.84 -0.86 10.06
C VAL A 178 3.36 -2.04 9.25
N THR A 179 3.09 -2.01 7.95
CA THR A 179 3.68 -2.90 6.96
C THR A 179 4.41 -2.04 5.93
N GLY A 180 5.70 -2.28 5.73
CA GLY A 180 6.53 -1.54 4.78
C GLY A 180 7.04 -2.41 3.66
N SER A 181 6.89 -1.95 2.41
CA SER A 181 7.55 -2.43 1.19
C SER A 181 7.90 -1.20 0.34
N ASP A 182 7.53 -1.09 -0.94
CA ASP A 182 7.60 0.20 -1.65
C ASP A 182 6.59 1.21 -1.07
N SER A 183 5.43 0.72 -0.62
CA SER A 183 4.44 1.51 0.12
C SER A 183 4.51 1.28 1.64
N LEU A 184 4.13 2.29 2.42
CA LEU A 184 3.87 2.17 3.84
C LEU A 184 2.37 1.97 4.08
N LEU A 185 1.98 0.84 4.65
CA LEU A 185 0.62 0.59 5.13
C LEU A 185 0.56 0.79 6.63
N VAL A 186 -0.17 1.81 7.07
CA VAL A 186 -0.43 2.06 8.49
C VAL A 186 -1.80 1.52 8.84
N LYS A 187 -1.87 0.65 9.85
CA LYS A 187 -3.13 0.15 10.43
C LYS A 187 -3.27 0.71 11.83
N HIS A 188 -4.14 1.71 11.96
CA HIS A 188 -4.45 2.31 13.24
C HIS A 188 -5.93 2.65 13.35
N HIS A 189 -6.38 2.86 14.58
CA HIS A 189 -7.70 3.44 14.79
C HIS A 189 -7.62 4.93 14.45
N VAL A 190 -8.15 5.31 13.28
CA VAL A 190 -8.17 6.70 12.80
C VAL A 190 -9.60 7.04 12.43
N ASP A 191 -10.11 8.16 12.94
CA ASP A 191 -11.37 8.77 12.51
C ASP A 191 -11.02 10.08 11.76
N ILE A 192 -11.95 10.63 10.98
CA ILE A 192 -11.76 11.88 10.20
C ILE A 192 -11.43 13.11 11.07
N SER A 193 -11.52 12.99 12.39
CA SER A 193 -11.29 14.02 13.40
C SER A 193 -9.89 14.01 14.03
N ASN A 194 -9.06 12.99 13.74
CA ASN A 194 -7.68 12.86 14.21
C ASN A 194 -6.68 13.10 13.08
#